data_AF-A0A967PB62-F1
#
_entry.id   AF-A0A967PB62-F1
#
_cell.length_a   1.000
_cell.length_b   1.000
_cell.length_c   1.000
_cell.angle_alpha   90.00
_cell.angle_beta   90.00
_cell.angle_gamma   90.00
#
_symmetry.space_group_name_H-M   'P 1'
#
loop_
_entity.id
_entity.type
_entity.pdbx_description
1 polymer ?
#
loop_
_entity_poly.entity_id
_entity_poly.type
_entity_poly.pdbx_seq_one_letter_code
_entity_poly.pdbx_strand_id
1 'polypeptide(L)'
;MNRRNFIKYLSSTALLSLIVPIDLSFGQTASGYKDKVISKFIELILPVNNSAILNIESFKSKLNENLRNNANAEKVIDYGIKFFDHNANLLYQKRQFLQLTKTEQLEIINFTINNTVSLERPDPSRPWTDIRYGKTFFNNLRSFTMHEFYSSSAGWKYLGYDGPPQFKGNLDYTKCSY
;
A
#
# COMPACT_ATOMS: atom_id res chain seq x y z
N MET A 1 34.39 6.95 6.87
CA MET A 1 32.99 7.22 7.27
C MET A 1 32.07 6.73 6.13
N ASN A 2 31.86 5.44 5.82
CA ASN A 2 31.51 4.18 6.52
C ASN A 2 30.06 4.20 7.06
N ARG A 3 29.16 3.27 6.66
CA ARG A 3 27.68 3.25 6.91
C ARG A 3 27.24 3.64 8.34
N ARG A 4 28.10 3.42 9.34
CA ARG A 4 27.97 3.90 10.73
C ARG A 4 27.96 5.41 10.92
N ASN A 5 28.41 6.16 9.94
CA ASN A 5 28.49 7.61 10.00
C ASN A 5 27.35 8.30 9.26
N PHE A 6 26.67 7.59 8.35
CA PHE A 6 25.33 7.97 7.89
C PHE A 6 24.32 7.91 9.06
N ILE A 7 24.50 6.94 9.97
CA ILE A 7 23.77 6.85 11.24
C ILE A 7 24.07 8.03 12.19
N LYS A 8 25.25 8.66 12.12
CA LYS A 8 25.56 9.87 12.91
C LYS A 8 24.92 11.14 12.34
N TYR A 9 24.74 11.24 11.02
CA TYR A 9 24.07 12.37 10.39
C TYR A 9 22.56 12.44 10.69
N LEU A 10 21.94 11.32 11.09
CA LEU A 10 20.55 11.26 11.56
C LEU A 10 20.32 11.97 12.91
N SER A 11 21.38 12.39 13.62
CA SER A 11 21.29 12.93 14.98
C SER A 11 21.70 14.40 15.11
N SER A 12 21.82 15.15 14.01
CA SER A 12 22.21 16.56 14.08
C SER A 12 21.47 17.38 13.03
N THR A 13 20.74 18.39 13.50
CA THR A 13 20.07 19.45 12.74
C THR A 13 18.69 19.14 12.14
N ALA A 14 17.69 19.26 13.02
CA ALA A 14 16.47 19.97 12.70
C ALA A 14 16.76 21.44 12.28
N LEU A 15 15.79 22.05 11.58
CA LEU A 15 15.57 23.49 11.28
C LEU A 15 15.69 23.87 9.80
N LEU A 16 14.54 23.94 9.11
CA LEU A 16 13.93 25.21 8.67
C LEU A 16 12.69 24.93 7.81
N SER A 17 11.52 25.13 8.43
CA SER A 17 10.28 25.53 7.77
C SER A 17 10.49 26.83 6.99
N LEU A 18 9.92 26.96 5.78
CA LEU A 18 9.40 28.23 5.21
C LEU A 18 8.60 27.96 3.90
N ILE A 19 7.27 28.04 4.00
CA ILE A 19 6.25 28.74 3.16
C ILE A 19 6.42 28.64 1.61
N VAL A 20 5.43 28.22 0.79
CA VAL A 20 4.20 28.94 0.37
C VAL A 20 3.11 27.95 -0.09
N PRO A 21 1.81 28.27 0.14
CA PRO A 21 0.68 27.44 -0.27
C PRO A 21 0.46 27.50 -1.79
N ILE A 22 0.24 26.35 -2.41
CA ILE A 22 -0.43 26.28 -3.71
C ILE A 22 -1.77 25.60 -3.48
N ASP A 23 -2.80 26.44 -3.37
CA ASP A 23 -4.17 26.02 -3.69
C ASP A 23 -4.22 25.74 -5.20
N LEU A 24 -4.27 24.46 -5.55
CA LEU A 24 -4.75 23.99 -6.85
C LEU A 24 -5.97 23.10 -6.59
N SER A 25 -7.08 23.81 -6.44
CA SER A 25 -8.38 23.54 -7.07
C SER A 25 -8.77 22.08 -7.38
N PHE A 26 -9.89 21.72 -6.78
CA PHE A 26 -11.03 21.08 -7.44
C PHE A 26 -10.81 19.77 -8.23
N GLY A 27 -11.41 18.70 -7.71
CA GLY A 27 -12.26 17.87 -8.56
C GLY A 27 -11.58 16.84 -9.45
N GLN A 28 -10.45 16.24 -9.05
CA GLN A 28 -10.17 14.88 -9.51
C GLN A 28 -11.22 13.98 -8.84
N THR A 29 -12.14 13.45 -9.64
CA THR A 29 -13.22 12.56 -9.23
C THR A 29 -12.76 11.63 -8.11
N ALA A 30 -13.54 11.50 -7.03
CA ALA A 30 -13.16 10.69 -5.87
C ALA A 30 -12.72 9.25 -6.24
N SER A 31 -13.11 8.75 -7.42
CA SER A 31 -12.57 7.52 -8.04
C SER A 31 -11.06 7.59 -8.29
N GLY A 32 -10.56 8.63 -8.97
CA GLY A 32 -9.16 8.69 -9.41
C GLY A 32 -8.14 8.80 -8.28
N TYR A 33 -8.52 9.40 -7.14
CA TYR A 33 -7.66 9.40 -5.95
C TYR A 33 -7.58 8.01 -5.33
N LYS A 34 -8.73 7.32 -5.15
CA LYS A 34 -8.77 5.96 -4.60
C LYS A 34 -7.90 5.00 -5.41
N ASP A 35 -8.00 5.08 -6.73
CA ASP A 35 -7.22 4.23 -7.65
C ASP A 35 -5.71 4.44 -7.49
N LYS A 36 -5.27 5.70 -7.30
CA LYS A 36 -3.85 6.04 -7.05
C LYS A 36 -3.38 5.53 -5.69
N VAL A 37 -4.20 5.64 -4.64
CA VAL A 37 -3.85 5.12 -3.31
C VAL A 37 -3.72 3.59 -3.36
N ILE A 38 -4.70 2.90 -3.93
CA ILE A 38 -4.64 1.43 -4.07
C ILE A 38 -3.41 1.01 -4.88
N SER A 39 -3.16 1.67 -6.01
CA SER A 39 -1.95 1.44 -6.83
C SER A 39 -0.67 1.63 -6.01
N LYS A 40 -0.62 2.65 -5.15
CA LYS A 40 0.54 2.90 -4.30
C LYS A 40 0.75 1.80 -3.27
N PHE A 41 -0.32 1.30 -2.64
CA PHE A 41 -0.22 0.18 -1.71
C PHE A 41 0.27 -1.09 -2.40
N ILE A 42 -0.23 -1.39 -3.60
CA ILE A 42 0.23 -2.54 -4.41
C ILE A 42 1.75 -2.45 -4.63
N GLU A 43 2.27 -1.27 -4.99
CA GLU A 43 3.71 -1.03 -5.15
C GLU A 43 4.51 -1.21 -3.85
N LEU A 44 3.92 -0.85 -2.71
CA LEU A 44 4.57 -1.03 -1.40
C LEU A 44 4.53 -2.49 -0.92
N ILE A 45 3.53 -3.26 -1.35
CA ILE A 45 3.35 -4.68 -0.99
C ILE A 45 4.26 -5.58 -1.84
N LEU A 46 4.31 -5.34 -3.15
CA LEU A 46 5.04 -6.21 -4.06
C LEU A 46 6.55 -5.90 -4.03
N PRO A 47 7.42 -6.93 -4.11
CA PRO A 47 8.87 -6.77 -4.06
C PRO A 47 9.46 -6.28 -5.40
N VAL A 48 8.69 -5.57 -6.23
CA VAL A 48 9.09 -5.19 -7.59
C VAL A 48 9.87 -3.89 -7.57
N ASN A 49 11.18 -3.98 -7.78
CA ASN A 49 12.06 -2.82 -7.81
C ASN A 49 12.07 -2.10 -9.16
N ASN A 50 11.51 -2.71 -10.21
CA ASN A 50 11.46 -2.13 -11.55
C ASN A 50 10.11 -2.45 -12.22
N SER A 51 9.52 -1.41 -12.80
CA SER A 51 8.33 -1.37 -13.65
C SER A 51 8.44 -2.19 -14.96
N ALA A 52 9.40 -3.10 -15.06
CA ALA A 52 9.66 -3.91 -16.25
C ALA A 52 8.70 -5.12 -16.39
N ILE A 53 7.88 -5.43 -15.38
CA ILE A 53 6.78 -6.38 -15.58
C ILE A 53 5.65 -5.64 -16.32
N LEU A 54 5.62 -5.82 -17.63
CA LEU A 54 4.70 -5.29 -18.65
C LEU A 54 3.19 -5.52 -18.40
N ASN A 55 2.75 -5.87 -17.19
CA ASN A 55 1.34 -6.06 -16.88
C ASN A 55 0.91 -5.61 -15.48
N ILE A 56 1.76 -4.89 -14.73
CA ILE A 56 1.38 -4.36 -13.40
C ILE A 56 0.22 -3.37 -13.51
N GLU A 57 0.16 -2.54 -14.56
CA GLU A 57 -0.95 -1.60 -14.73
C GLU A 57 -2.27 -2.30 -15.08
N SER A 58 -2.24 -3.35 -15.92
CA SER A 58 -3.42 -4.20 -16.17
C SER A 58 -3.85 -4.95 -14.91
N PHE A 59 -2.89 -5.46 -14.14
CA PHE A 59 -3.11 -6.09 -12.85
C PHE A 59 -3.75 -5.13 -11.84
N LYS A 60 -3.20 -3.91 -11.69
CA LYS A 60 -3.75 -2.84 -10.84
C LYS A 60 -5.18 -2.49 -11.28
N SER A 61 -5.43 -2.40 -12.59
CA SER A 61 -6.76 -2.14 -13.13
C SER A 61 -7.76 -3.25 -12.80
N LYS A 62 -7.42 -4.53 -13.03
CA LYS A 62 -8.27 -5.67 -12.70
C LYS A 62 -8.52 -5.78 -11.20
N LEU A 63 -7.49 -5.49 -10.40
CA LEU A 63 -7.61 -5.47 -8.95
C LEU A 63 -8.59 -4.39 -8.49
N ASN A 64 -8.47 -3.18 -9.03
CA ASN A 64 -9.40 -2.09 -8.73
C ASN A 64 -10.83 -2.45 -9.14
N GLU A 65 -11.04 -3.08 -10.29
CA GLU A 65 -12.37 -3.52 -10.75
C GLU A 65 -12.98 -4.57 -9.79
N ASN A 66 -12.21 -5.59 -9.42
CA ASN A 66 -12.66 -6.63 -8.49
C ASN A 66 -13.00 -6.06 -7.10
N LEU A 67 -12.20 -5.10 -6.63
CA LEU A 67 -12.44 -4.41 -5.36
C LEU A 67 -13.73 -3.57 -5.40
N ARG A 68 -14.09 -2.97 -6.54
CA ARG A 68 -15.32 -2.18 -6.71
C ARG A 68 -16.57 -3.05 -6.80
N ASN A 69 -16.48 -4.21 -7.44
CA ASN A 69 -17.63 -5.11 -7.63
C ASN A 69 -18.04 -5.84 -6.34
N ASN A 70 -17.24 -5.76 -5.27
CA ASN A 70 -17.59 -6.28 -3.97
C ASN A 70 -18.39 -5.24 -3.18
N ALA A 71 -19.70 -5.46 -3.06
CA ALA A 71 -20.64 -4.56 -2.38
C ALA A 71 -20.26 -4.22 -0.92
N ASN A 72 -19.47 -5.07 -0.26
CA ASN A 72 -18.98 -4.85 1.11
C ASN A 72 -17.59 -4.17 1.16
N ALA A 73 -16.90 -4.04 0.03
CA ALA A 73 -15.54 -3.52 -0.02
C ALA A 73 -15.48 -1.99 -0.10
N GLU A 74 -16.49 -1.33 -0.68
CA GLU A 74 -16.46 0.12 -0.89
C GLU A 74 -16.27 0.89 0.43
N LYS A 75 -17.02 0.52 1.48
CA LYS A 75 -16.89 1.15 2.80
C LYS A 75 -15.51 0.92 3.43
N VAL A 76 -14.96 -0.29 3.26
CA VAL A 76 -13.62 -0.64 3.78
C VAL A 76 -12.54 0.16 3.05
N ILE A 77 -12.66 0.33 1.74
CA ILE A 77 -11.75 1.13 0.91
C ILE A 77 -11.84 2.59 1.33
N ASP A 78 -13.03 3.14 1.44
CA ASP A 78 -13.22 4.56 1.77
C ASP A 78 -12.72 4.89 3.17
N TYR A 79 -13.06 4.07 4.15
CA TYR A 79 -12.62 4.32 5.52
C TYR A 79 -11.14 3.97 5.71
N GLY A 80 -10.63 2.97 5.00
CA GLY A 80 -9.19 2.66 4.97
C GLY A 80 -8.38 3.83 4.43
N ILE A 81 -8.72 4.35 3.26
CA ILE A 81 -8.03 5.48 2.66
C ILE A 81 -8.10 6.72 3.56
N LYS A 82 -9.30 7.05 4.09
CA LYS A 82 -9.46 8.16 5.04
C LYS A 82 -8.65 7.95 6.31
N PHE A 83 -8.51 6.73 6.81
CA PHE A 83 -7.67 6.41 7.97
C PHE A 83 -6.19 6.73 7.68
N PHE A 84 -5.68 6.34 6.51
CA PHE A 84 -4.30 6.63 6.12
C PHE A 84 -4.04 8.12 5.86
N ASP A 85 -4.98 8.82 5.22
CA ASP A 85 -4.90 10.29 5.03
C ASP A 85 -4.95 11.04 6.36
N HIS A 86 -5.80 10.57 7.28
CA HIS A 86 -5.90 11.14 8.62
C HIS A 86 -4.60 10.98 9.41
N ASN A 87 -4.00 9.79 9.40
CA ASN A 87 -2.72 9.57 10.07
C ASN A 87 -1.56 10.31 9.38
N ALA A 88 -1.60 10.48 8.06
CA ALA A 88 -0.64 11.32 7.33
C ALA A 88 -0.69 12.76 7.84
N ASN A 89 -1.91 13.26 8.11
CA ASN A 89 -2.11 14.60 8.63
C ASN A 89 -1.68 14.72 10.09
N LEU A 90 -2.04 13.75 10.94
CA LEU A 90 -1.68 13.75 12.36
C LEU A 90 -0.17 13.67 12.59
N LEU A 91 0.53 12.80 11.87
CA LEU A 91 1.94 12.51 12.13
C LEU A 91 2.90 13.42 11.36
N TYR A 92 2.54 13.79 10.12
CA TYR A 92 3.46 14.47 9.20
C TYR A 92 2.89 15.77 8.62
N GLN A 93 1.70 16.21 9.09
CA GLN A 93 1.02 17.42 8.60
C GLN A 93 0.79 17.40 7.08
N LYS A 94 0.63 16.20 6.50
CA LYS A 94 0.29 16.01 5.09
C LYS A 94 -1.18 15.67 4.97
N ARG A 95 -1.90 16.37 4.10
CA ARG A 95 -3.34 16.15 3.94
C ARG A 95 -3.68 14.76 3.40
N GLN A 96 -2.75 14.13 2.69
CA GLN A 96 -2.97 12.89 1.96
C GLN A 96 -1.80 11.93 2.13
N PHE A 97 -2.10 10.64 2.20
CA PHE A 97 -1.11 9.57 2.27
C PHE A 97 -0.15 9.57 1.07
N LEU A 98 -0.63 9.94 -0.11
CA LEU A 98 0.22 10.03 -1.32
C LEU A 98 1.24 11.17 -1.29
N GLN A 99 1.08 12.15 -0.40
CA GLN A 99 2.04 13.26 -0.24
C GLN A 99 3.22 12.89 0.67
N LEU A 100 3.14 11.74 1.35
CA LEU A 100 4.20 11.22 2.20
C LEU A 100 5.34 10.63 1.36
N THR A 101 6.54 10.71 1.90
CA THR A 101 7.68 9.95 1.39
C THR A 101 7.44 8.44 1.56
N LYS A 102 8.16 7.62 0.78
CA LYS A 102 8.05 6.15 0.90
C LYS A 102 8.32 5.66 2.33
N THR A 103 9.26 6.29 3.04
CA THR A 103 9.59 5.93 4.43
C THR A 103 8.42 6.20 5.36
N GLU A 104 7.83 7.40 5.31
CA GLU A 104 6.68 7.79 6.14
C GLU A 104 5.45 6.92 5.82
N GLN A 105 5.23 6.60 4.54
CA GLN A 105 4.17 5.66 4.14
C GLN A 105 4.33 4.30 4.81
N LEU A 106 5.54 3.75 4.79
CA LEU A 106 5.84 2.48 5.43
C LEU A 106 5.72 2.57 6.95
N GLU A 107 6.08 3.69 7.58
CA GLU A 107 5.92 3.91 9.02
C GLU A 107 4.45 3.87 9.44
N ILE A 108 3.55 4.56 8.72
CA ILE A 108 2.10 4.50 9.01
C ILE A 108 1.56 3.09 8.81
N ILE A 109 1.96 2.40 7.73
CA ILE A 109 1.54 1.01 7.50
C ILE A 109 2.02 0.11 8.63
N ASN A 110 3.30 0.21 9.01
CA ASN A 110 3.89 -0.58 10.09
C ASN A 110 3.22 -0.30 11.45
N PHE A 111 2.91 0.96 11.74
CA PHE A 111 2.11 1.32 12.90
C PHE A 111 0.75 0.61 12.85
N THR A 112 0.06 0.70 11.72
CA THR A 112 -1.29 0.16 11.53
C THR A 112 -1.33 -1.36 11.74
N ILE A 113 -0.35 -2.11 11.22
CA ILE A 113 -0.34 -3.57 11.35
C ILE A 113 0.04 -4.04 12.76
N ASN A 114 0.97 -3.34 13.42
CA ASN A 114 1.58 -3.81 14.68
C ASN A 114 0.84 -3.36 15.94
N ASN A 115 -0.02 -2.34 15.84
CA ASN A 115 -0.71 -1.77 17.00
C ASN A 115 -2.18 -2.20 17.05
N THR A 116 -2.74 -2.34 18.24
CA THR A 116 -4.18 -2.64 18.45
C THR A 116 -5.00 -1.40 18.75
N VAL A 117 -4.35 -0.25 18.95
CA VAL A 117 -4.97 1.02 19.36
C VAL A 117 -4.67 2.09 18.33
N SER A 118 -5.67 2.93 18.03
CA SER A 118 -5.52 4.13 17.19
C SER A 118 -4.63 5.19 17.85
N LEU A 119 -4.04 6.09 17.04
CA LEU A 119 -3.28 7.24 17.53
C LEU A 119 -4.14 8.22 18.34
N GLU A 120 -5.40 8.33 17.96
CA GLU A 120 -6.41 9.10 18.68
C GLU A 120 -7.58 8.21 19.09
N ARG A 121 -8.36 8.67 20.08
CA ARG A 121 -9.57 7.96 20.50
C ARG A 121 -10.55 7.87 19.31
N PRO A 122 -11.02 6.66 18.95
CA PRO A 122 -12.00 6.52 17.86
C PRO A 122 -13.25 7.34 18.11
N ASP A 123 -13.67 8.08 17.09
CA ASP A 123 -14.84 8.94 17.10
C ASP A 123 -15.97 8.28 16.28
N PRO A 124 -17.14 7.98 16.86
CA PRO A 124 -18.26 7.38 16.14
C PRO A 124 -18.74 8.21 14.94
N SER A 125 -18.58 9.53 14.98
CA SER A 125 -18.92 10.44 13.86
C SER A 125 -17.88 10.40 12.74
N ARG A 126 -16.67 9.92 13.04
CA ARG A 126 -15.54 9.77 12.11
C ARG A 126 -15.01 8.34 12.21
N PRO A 127 -15.78 7.32 11.75
CA PRO A 127 -15.44 5.92 11.95
C PRO A 127 -14.07 5.54 11.38
N TRP A 128 -13.61 6.23 10.34
CA TRP A 128 -12.27 6.07 9.75
C TRP A 128 -11.11 6.45 10.67
N THR A 129 -11.33 6.91 11.89
CA THR A 129 -10.29 7.12 12.92
C THR A 129 -9.92 5.83 13.66
N ASP A 130 -10.75 4.79 13.51
CA ASP A 130 -10.53 3.48 14.11
C ASP A 130 -9.52 2.65 13.29
N ILE A 131 -8.46 2.18 13.96
CA ILE A 131 -7.39 1.36 13.39
C ILE A 131 -7.90 0.07 12.74
N ARG A 132 -9.06 -0.44 13.14
CA ARG A 132 -9.69 -1.62 12.53
C ARG A 132 -9.96 -1.41 11.04
N TYR A 133 -10.34 -0.19 10.61
CA TYR A 133 -10.56 0.08 9.19
C TYR A 133 -9.25 0.11 8.41
N GLY A 134 -8.21 0.78 8.95
CA GLY A 134 -6.88 0.77 8.35
C GLY A 134 -6.29 -0.65 8.20
N LYS A 135 -6.41 -1.46 9.26
CA LYS A 135 -6.00 -2.88 9.25
C LYS A 135 -6.77 -3.71 8.24
N THR A 136 -8.10 -3.61 8.26
CA THR A 136 -8.96 -4.41 7.36
C THR A 136 -8.66 -4.06 5.91
N PHE A 137 -8.57 -2.77 5.60
CA PHE A 137 -8.19 -2.30 4.28
C PHE A 137 -6.83 -2.85 3.84
N PHE A 138 -5.78 -2.65 4.65
CA PHE A 138 -4.44 -3.11 4.29
C PHE A 138 -4.37 -4.64 4.14
N ASN A 139 -4.96 -5.39 5.07
CA ASN A 139 -4.93 -6.86 5.04
C ASN A 139 -5.69 -7.44 3.86
N ASN A 140 -6.84 -6.85 3.50
CA ASN A 140 -7.59 -7.24 2.31
C ASN A 140 -6.77 -6.97 1.05
N LEU A 141 -6.23 -5.76 0.94
CA LEU A 141 -5.44 -5.38 -0.22
C LEU A 141 -4.17 -6.20 -0.36
N ARG A 142 -3.47 -6.47 0.75
CA ARG A 142 -2.29 -7.35 0.80
C ARG A 142 -2.64 -8.77 0.38
N SER A 143 -3.69 -9.36 0.97
CA SER A 143 -4.10 -10.73 0.65
C SER A 143 -4.45 -10.87 -0.82
N PHE A 144 -5.24 -9.94 -1.35
CA PHE A 144 -5.66 -9.95 -2.74
C PHE A 144 -4.47 -9.73 -3.68
N THR A 145 -3.62 -8.73 -3.40
CA THR A 145 -2.41 -8.44 -4.19
C THR A 145 -1.48 -9.65 -4.25
N MET A 146 -1.22 -10.28 -3.10
CA MET A 146 -0.36 -11.47 -3.06
C MET A 146 -1.01 -12.64 -3.79
N HIS A 147 -2.31 -12.89 -3.58
CA HIS A 147 -3.03 -13.98 -4.25
C HIS A 147 -2.93 -13.85 -5.77
N GLU A 148 -3.32 -12.71 -6.33
CA GLU A 148 -3.30 -12.46 -7.77
C GLU A 148 -1.87 -12.47 -8.32
N PHE A 149 -0.89 -11.94 -7.58
CA PHE A 149 0.49 -11.94 -8.04
C PHE A 149 1.02 -13.36 -8.18
N TYR A 150 0.92 -14.17 -7.12
CA TYR A 150 1.44 -15.55 -7.10
C TYR A 150 0.59 -16.56 -7.87
N SER A 151 -0.63 -16.21 -8.30
CA SER A 151 -1.45 -17.04 -9.19
C SER A 151 -1.33 -16.66 -10.66
N SER A 152 -0.66 -15.55 -10.98
CA SER A 152 -0.51 -15.07 -12.35
C SER A 152 0.76 -15.57 -13.02
N SER A 153 0.68 -15.83 -14.32
CA SER A 153 1.85 -16.15 -15.16
C SER A 153 2.91 -15.04 -15.14
N ALA A 154 2.49 -13.77 -14.97
CA ALA A 154 3.41 -12.65 -14.83
C ALA A 154 4.21 -12.73 -13.53
N GLY A 155 3.56 -13.07 -12.41
CA GLY A 155 4.25 -13.27 -11.14
C GLY A 155 5.18 -14.48 -11.16
N TRP A 156 4.78 -15.59 -11.78
CA TRP A 156 5.64 -16.77 -11.95
C TRP A 156 6.92 -16.43 -12.71
N LYS A 157 6.78 -15.78 -13.87
CA LYS A 157 7.93 -15.33 -14.67
C LYS A 157 8.86 -14.39 -13.90
N TYR A 158 8.30 -13.46 -13.13
CA TYR A 158 9.10 -12.56 -12.30
C TYR A 158 9.93 -13.31 -11.25
N LEU A 159 9.37 -14.38 -10.68
CA LEU A 159 10.04 -15.22 -9.70
C LEU A 159 10.98 -16.26 -10.33
N GLY A 160 11.06 -16.33 -11.67
CA GLY A 160 11.90 -17.28 -12.39
C GLY A 160 11.26 -18.67 -12.57
N TYR A 161 9.93 -18.78 -12.46
CA TYR A 161 9.19 -20.02 -12.72
C TYR A 161 8.60 -20.02 -14.14
N ASP A 162 8.68 -21.18 -14.80
CA ASP A 162 8.09 -21.40 -16.13
C ASP A 162 6.58 -21.67 -16.09
N GLY A 163 6.01 -21.87 -14.89
CA GLY A 163 4.60 -22.19 -14.68
C GLY A 163 4.18 -22.03 -13.22
N PRO A 164 2.96 -22.49 -12.84
CA PRO A 164 2.51 -22.42 -11.45
C PRO A 164 3.46 -23.16 -10.50
N PRO A 165 3.63 -22.71 -9.25
CA PRO A 165 4.36 -23.50 -8.25
C PRO A 165 3.73 -24.89 -8.13
N GLN A 166 4.51 -25.95 -8.34
CA GLN A 166 4.01 -27.31 -8.11
C GLN A 166 3.88 -27.58 -6.61
N PHE A 167 2.80 -28.26 -6.21
CA PHE A 167 2.49 -28.55 -4.80
C PHE A 167 3.61 -29.25 -4.00
N LYS A 168 4.54 -29.94 -4.68
CA LYS A 168 5.67 -30.68 -4.06
C LYS A 168 7.04 -30.00 -4.26
N GLY A 169 7.11 -28.80 -4.84
CA GLY A 169 8.38 -28.09 -5.09
C GLY A 169 9.23 -28.68 -6.22
N ASN A 170 8.64 -29.51 -7.10
CA ASN A 170 9.33 -30.03 -8.27
C ASN A 170 9.57 -28.91 -9.29
N LEU A 171 10.84 -28.73 -9.67
CA LEU A 171 11.26 -27.77 -10.71
C LEU A 171 10.97 -28.29 -12.13
N ASP A 172 10.78 -29.61 -12.29
CA ASP A 172 10.51 -30.24 -13.58
C ASP A 172 8.99 -30.32 -13.83
N TYR A 173 8.51 -29.46 -14.72
CA TYR A 173 7.10 -29.37 -15.11
C TYR A 173 6.58 -30.59 -15.88
N THR A 174 7.46 -31.50 -16.31
CA THR A 174 7.09 -32.73 -17.04
C THR A 174 6.94 -33.95 -16.12
N LYS A 175 7.39 -33.85 -14.86
CA LYS A 175 7.30 -34.95 -13.89
C LYS A 175 6.18 -34.70 -12.89
N CYS A 176 4.96 -35.12 -13.26
CA CYS A 176 3.86 -35.28 -12.31
C CYS A 176 4.16 -36.50 -11.41
N SER A 177 4.76 -36.28 -10.24
CA SER A 177 4.90 -37.33 -9.22
C SER A 177 3.58 -37.47 -8.45
N TYR A 178 2.77 -38.47 -8.82
CA TYR A 178 1.62 -38.95 -8.06
C TYR A 178 2.03 -39.29 -6.62
#